data_AF-A0A4V3FMF6-F1
#
_entry.id   AF-A0A4V3FMF6-F1
#
_cell.length_a   1.000
_cell.length_b   1.000
_cell.length_c   1.000
_cell.angle_alpha   90.00
_cell.angle_beta   90.00
_cell.angle_gamma   90.00
#
_symmetry.space_group_name_H-M   'P 1'
#
loop_
_entity.id
_entity.type
_entity.pdbx_description
1 polymer ?
#
loop_
_entity_poly.entity_id
_entity_poly.type
_entity_poly.pdbx_seq_one_letter_code
_entity_poly.pdbx_strand_id
1 'polypeptide(L)' 'MAIRYVVHHKNGWCVKNANGEKAIKTFGTQEEAIKFARSLNDTTSIKIQSRDGSFRK' A
#
# COMPACT_ATOMS: atom_id res chain seq x y z
N MET A 1 12.99 -7.70 5.12
CA MET A 1 11.66 -8.28 4.88
C MET A 1 10.60 -7.42 5.55
N ALA A 2 10.10 -6.43 4.81
CA ALA A 2 9.19 -5.40 5.29
C ALA A 2 7.74 -5.68 4.87
N ILE A 3 6.78 -5.31 5.73
CA ILE A 3 5.36 -5.30 5.37
C ILE A 3 5.08 -4.00 4.61
N ARG A 4 4.31 -4.06 3.52
CA ARG A 4 3.89 -2.90 2.73
C ARG A 4 2.40 -2.65 2.96
N TYR A 5 2.04 -1.41 3.20
CA TYR A 5 0.66 -0.97 3.36
C TYR A 5 0.22 -0.22 2.10
N VAL A 6 -0.86 -0.70 1.49
CA VAL A 6 -1.57 -0.02 0.41
C VAL A 6 -2.75 0.69 1.05
N VAL A 7 -2.68 2.01 1.18
CA VAL A 7 -3.66 2.84 1.87
C VAL A 7 -4.41 3.75 0.89
N HIS A 8 -5.69 3.97 1.15
CA HIS A 8 -6.51 4.86 0.34
C HIS A 8 -6.22 6.32 0.72
N HIS A 9 -6.00 7.16 -0.29
CA HIS A 9 -5.70 8.57 -0.15
C HIS A 9 -6.74 9.40 -0.93
N LYS A 10 -6.90 10.69 -0.61
CA LYS A 10 -7.90 11.56 -1.26
C LYS A 10 -7.82 11.60 -2.79
N ASN A 11 -6.63 11.35 -3.35
CA ASN A 11 -6.38 11.38 -4.80
C ASN A 11 -6.02 10.00 -5.38
N GLY A 12 -6.31 8.89 -4.67
CA GLY A 12 -6.04 7.54 -5.16
C GLY A 12 -5.48 6.62 -4.09
N TRP A 13 -4.41 5.90 -4.42
CA TRP A 13 -3.84 4.82 -3.61
C TRP A 13 -2.36 5.02 -3.37
N CYS A 14 -1.90 4.87 -2.13
CA CYS A 14 -0.49 5.04 -1.81
C CYS A 14 0.10 3.80 -1.15
N VAL A 15 1.34 3.49 -1.53
CA VAL A 15 2.12 2.39 -0.95
C VAL A 15 3.08 2.98 0.06
N LYS A 16 3.02 2.51 1.30
CA LYS A 16 3.92 2.92 2.39
C LYS A 16 4.51 1.70 3.10
N ASN A 17 5.58 1.92 3.84
CA ASN A 17 6.13 0.87 4.70
C ASN A 17 5.29 0.68 5.94
N ALA A 18 5.31 -0.53 6.48
CA ALA A 18 4.91 -0.77 7.85
C ALA A 18 5.77 0.09 8.78
N ASN A 19 5.10 0.97 9.54
CA ASN A 19 5.72 1.99 10.40
C ASN A 19 6.42 3.13 9.65
N GLY A 20 6.29 3.20 8.32
CA GLY A 20 6.75 4.35 7.55
C GLY A 20 5.73 5.48 7.59
N GLU A 21 6.14 6.64 8.06
CA GLU A 21 5.31 7.86 8.04
C GLU A 21 5.10 8.40 6.62
N LYS A 22 6.02 8.08 5.70
CA LYS A 22 5.98 8.54 4.31
C LYS A 22 5.45 7.47 3.35
N ALA A 23 4.61 7.92 2.42
CA ALA A 23 4.29 7.15 1.23
C ALA A 23 5.54 7.04 0.34
N ILE A 24 5.80 5.83 -0.15
CA ILE A 24 6.87 5.56 -1.11
C ILE A 24 6.44 6.06 -2.48
N LYS A 25 5.20 5.75 -2.86
CA LYS A 25 4.63 6.12 -4.15
C LYS A 25 3.11 6.17 -4.08
N THR A 26 2.53 7.04 -4.89
CA THR A 26 1.08 7.18 -5.08
C THR A 26 0.69 6.72 -6.48
N PHE A 27 -0.50 6.17 -6.60
CA PHE A 27 -1.08 5.57 -7.80
C PHE A 27 -2.54 6.02 -7.92
N GLY A 28 -3.06 6.04 -9.15
CA GLY A 28 -4.47 6.35 -9.38
C GLY A 28 -5.38 5.22 -8.92
N THR A 29 -4.93 3.97 -9.10
CA THR A 29 -5.73 2.78 -8.82
C THR A 29 -5.12 1.87 -7.77
N GLN A 30 -6.00 1.08 -7.13
CA GLN A 30 -5.60 0.09 -6.14
C GLN A 30 -4.74 -1.02 -6.76
N GLU A 31 -5.10 -1.45 -7.98
CA GLU A 31 -4.37 -2.49 -8.70
C GLU A 31 -2.91 -2.09 -8.97
N GLU A 32 -2.67 -0.86 -9.43
CA GLU A 32 -1.31 -0.36 -9.67
C GLU A 32 -0.49 -0.35 -8.37
N ALA A 33 -1.09 0.09 -7.27
CA ALA A 33 -0.45 0.12 -5.97
C ALA A 33 -0.10 -1.29 -5.47
N ILE A 34 -1.00 -2.26 -5.64
CA ILE A 34 -0.75 -3.67 -5.30
C ILE A 34 0.34 -4.25 -6.19
N LYS A 35 0.28 -3.99 -7.51
CA LYS A 35 1.27 -4.50 -8.47
C LYS A 35 2.67 -3.98 -8.14
N PHE A 36 2.79 -2.70 -7.80
CA PHE A 36 4.05 -2.11 -7.33
C PHE A 36 4.50 -2.70 -5.99
N ALA A 37 3.59 -2.86 -5.02
CA ALA A 37 3.94 -3.49 -3.75
C ALA A 37 4.42 -4.95 -3.92
N ARG A 38 3.84 -5.69 -4.88
CA ARG A 38 4.27 -7.05 -5.24
C ARG A 38 5.60 -7.10 -5.98
N SER A 39 5.95 -6.07 -6.77
CA SER A 39 7.22 -6.02 -7.50
C SER A 39 8.41 -5.69 -6.60
N LEU A 40 8.18 -5.29 -5.34
CA LEU A 40 9.23 -5.02 -4.38
C LEU A 40 9.71 -6.33 -3.77
N ASN A 41 10.95 -6.73 -4.10
CA ASN A 41 11.58 -7.97 -3.64
C ASN A 41 11.73 -8.07 -2.10
N ASP A 42 11.70 -6.94 -1.39
CA ASP A 42 11.81 -6.91 0.09
C ASP A 42 10.44 -6.98 0.80
N THR A 43 9.39 -7.45 0.12
CA THR A 43 8.02 -7.45 0.66
C THR A 43 7.64 -8.80 1.25
N THR A 44 7.37 -8.83 2.55
CA THR A 44 6.92 -10.04 3.25
C THR A 44 5.42 -10.21 3.19
N SER A 45 4.68 -9.12 3.31
CA SER A 45 3.22 -9.12 3.27
C SER A 45 2.71 -7.77 2.80
N ILE A 46 1.57 -7.77 2.11
CA ILE A 46 0.91 -6.58 1.60
C ILE A 46 -0.41 -6.45 2.34
N LYS A 47 -0.58 -5.38 3.11
CA LYS A 47 -1.84 -5.04 3.77
C LYS A 47 -2.55 -3.96 2.98
N ILE A 48 -3.76 -4.26 2.56
CA ILE A 48 -4.56 -3.37 1.73
C ILE A 48 -5.66 -2.77 2.60
N GLN A 49 -5.75 -1.46 2.59
CA GLN A 49 -6.83 -0.71 3.21
C GLN A 49 -8.04 -0.73 2.28
N SER A 50 -9.23 -0.88 2.82
CA SER A 50 -10.48 -0.70 2.09
C SER A 50 -10.78 0.80 1.94
N ARG A 51 -11.71 1.15 1.04
CA ARG A 51 -12.14 2.55 0.81
C ARG A 51 -12.74 3.20 2.06
N ASP A 52 -13.32 2.39 2.94
CA ASP A 52 -13.87 2.77 4.25
C ASP A 52 -12.79 3.03 5.32
N GLY A 53 -11.51 2.80 5.00
CA GLY A 53 -10.40 3.03 5.92
C GLY A 53 -10.03 1.82 6.78
N SER A 54 -10.81 0.74 6.74
CA SER A 54 -10.50 -0.50 7.47
C SER A 54 -9.43 -1.31 6.73
N PHE A 55 -8.50 -1.92 7.46
CA PHE A 55 -7.64 -2.96 6.88
C PHE A 55 -8.39 -4.29 6.93
N ARG A 56 -8.49 -4.99 5.80
CA ARG A 56 -9.00 -6.38 5.83
C ARG A 56 -8.02 -7.24 6.65
N LYS A 57 -8.55 -7.90 7.68
CA LYS A 57 -7.80 -8.74 8.62
C LYS A 57 -7.56 -10.13 8.03
#